data_AF-A0A5D0UJB7-F1
#
_entry.id   AF-A0A5D0UJB7-F1
#
_cell.length_a   1.000
_cell.length_b   1.000
_cell.length_c   1.000
_cell.angle_alpha   90.00
_cell.angle_beta   90.00
_cell.angle_gamma   90.00
#
_symmetry.space_group_name_H-M   'P 1'
#
loop_
_entity.id
_entity.type
_entity.pdbx_description
1 polymer ?
#
loop_
_entity_poly.entity_id
_entity_poly.type
_entity_poly.pdbx_seq_one_letter_code
_entity_poly.pdbx_strand_id
1 'polypeptide(L)'
;MPSELDGATVEVIRNYLVSVGEQMRRTLVRAAFNPVIYEVLDFGISIYDGDLELMAEAAGITSFLGANDHAIVKGVEYVGKENLAPGDVYLLNYPYWSGAHSYDAMLFAPVFRDGGEAPSAYLAVRAHWMDLGAKAPGYVLDSTDMHQEGLIFPGTRIVHKGEVVRDIVELIRFNSRLPDLTIGDFHAQLASLRTGENRLAQVWEKFGGETVDQAVKQIIEHGERVARKAVAALPDGTWTAADYCDDDGITDDLIRMEVKVTIDGDRMEVDFNGSDGAVLGPVNLPIGATESLAKSTFKELTTPDEPSNAGHYRALAITADPGNFFHAQYPVATFTQWSGIVAFELIHKALAGVLDSIPASSGGDEPGFMALGHDPRTDEDFVISNNEGIGWGARRDRDGANAQQHPSQSVVRNTPIEVLEHKSTVFHERLELIPDSGGAGTFRGGVGVLREVRYLADGEVLSMKKKSKTRPWALEGGHEPEPSGMTLWPGTDREKRVGMYRAAMRAGDRFVNRTAGGGGFGDPLDRDPAAVVADVLDGYVTAAAAERDYGLVVAPDGSHTETPARAERRRVRDGAERHDT
;
A
#
# COMPACT_ATOMS: atom_id res chain seq x y z
N MET A 1 -23.76 -9.80 36.44
CA MET A 1 -23.52 -9.49 35.02
C MET A 1 -23.94 -8.04 34.84
N PRO A 2 -23.03 -7.09 34.53
CA PRO A 2 -23.50 -5.79 34.08
C PRO A 2 -24.44 -6.02 32.89
N SER A 3 -25.59 -5.35 32.86
CA SER A 3 -26.51 -5.45 31.74
C SER A 3 -25.77 -5.06 30.46
N GLU A 4 -25.88 -5.89 29.43
CA GLU A 4 -25.40 -5.57 28.08
C GLU A 4 -25.86 -4.17 27.68
N LEU A 5 -24.93 -3.30 27.28
CA LEU A 5 -25.26 -1.97 26.77
C LEU A 5 -26.20 -2.09 25.57
N ASP A 6 -27.13 -1.16 25.43
CA ASP A 6 -27.98 -1.14 24.25
C ASP A 6 -27.19 -0.78 22.99
N GLY A 7 -27.63 -1.31 21.85
CA GLY A 7 -26.92 -1.13 20.58
C GLY A 7 -26.78 0.33 20.13
N ALA A 8 -27.68 1.23 20.54
CA ALA A 8 -27.57 2.64 20.17
C ALA A 8 -26.41 3.31 20.93
N THR A 9 -26.25 3.02 22.23
CA THR A 9 -25.12 3.48 23.03
C THR A 9 -23.80 2.97 22.46
N VAL A 10 -23.72 1.68 22.14
CA VAL A 10 -22.51 1.07 21.55
C VAL A 10 -22.14 1.74 20.23
N GLU A 11 -23.12 1.95 19.35
CA GLU A 11 -22.86 2.54 18.03
C GLU A 11 -22.49 4.03 18.10
N VAL A 12 -23.08 4.78 19.03
CA VAL A 12 -22.66 6.15 19.29
C VAL A 12 -21.20 6.18 19.74
N ILE A 13 -20.80 5.35 20.72
CA ILE A 13 -19.42 5.29 21.21
C ILE A 13 -18.45 4.87 20.09
N ARG A 14 -18.80 3.88 19.27
CA ARG A 14 -18.02 3.48 18.08
C ARG A 14 -17.72 4.69 17.18
N ASN A 15 -18.74 5.47 16.84
CA ASN A 15 -18.59 6.65 15.99
C ASN A 15 -17.73 7.74 16.64
N TYR A 16 -17.80 7.91 17.96
CA TYR A 16 -16.89 8.81 18.68
C TYR A 16 -15.43 8.33 18.60
N LEU A 17 -15.16 7.04 18.77
CA LEU A 17 -13.82 6.47 18.67
C LEU A 17 -13.23 6.61 17.26
N VAL A 18 -14.02 6.32 16.21
CA VAL A 18 -13.62 6.57 14.81
C VAL A 18 -13.37 8.07 14.58
N SER A 19 -14.20 8.94 15.17
CA SER A 19 -14.00 10.39 15.09
C SER A 19 -12.72 10.85 15.79
N VAL A 20 -12.26 10.18 16.85
CA VAL A 20 -10.95 10.46 17.45
C VAL A 20 -9.84 10.24 16.42
N GLY A 21 -9.83 9.07 15.77
CA GLY A 21 -8.85 8.75 14.73
C GLY A 21 -8.85 9.78 13.59
N GLU A 22 -10.02 10.15 13.09
CA GLU A 22 -10.13 11.13 12.01
C GLU A 22 -9.64 12.53 12.41
N GLN A 23 -9.76 12.90 13.69
CA GLN A 23 -9.23 14.18 14.18
C GLN A 23 -7.72 14.17 14.37
N MET A 24 -7.16 13.04 14.81
CA MET A 24 -5.71 12.80 14.78
C MET A 24 -5.19 12.95 13.34
N ARG A 25 -5.84 12.27 12.39
CA ARG A 25 -5.51 12.33 10.95
C ARG A 25 -5.51 13.74 10.40
N ARG A 26 -6.59 14.49 10.62
CA ARG A 26 -6.69 15.89 10.17
C ARG A 26 -5.61 16.79 10.76
N THR A 27 -5.17 16.51 11.99
CA THR A 27 -4.10 17.27 12.65
C THR A 27 -2.76 16.94 12.02
N LEU A 28 -2.46 15.65 11.82
CA LEU A 28 -1.23 15.21 11.15
C LEU A 28 -1.09 15.83 9.76
N VAL A 29 -2.09 15.64 8.90
CA VAL A 29 -2.08 16.13 7.50
C VAL A 29 -1.89 17.64 7.43
N ARG A 30 -2.47 18.41 8.35
CA ARG A 30 -2.35 19.87 8.36
C ARG A 30 -1.03 20.40 8.94
N ALA A 31 -0.36 19.61 9.75
CA ALA A 31 0.86 20.00 10.45
C ALA A 31 2.13 19.44 9.78
N ALA A 32 2.00 18.44 8.91
CA ALA A 32 3.12 17.79 8.24
C ALA A 32 3.88 18.75 7.31
N PHE A 33 5.19 18.50 7.20
CA PHE A 33 6.13 19.29 6.41
C PHE A 33 6.42 18.62 5.06
N ASN A 34 6.26 17.30 5.00
CA ASN A 34 6.57 16.47 3.84
C ASN A 34 5.33 16.16 2.97
N PRO A 35 5.37 16.42 1.64
CA PRO A 35 4.28 16.05 0.72
C PRO A 35 3.90 14.56 0.76
N VAL A 36 4.82 13.66 1.10
CA VAL A 36 4.52 12.24 1.25
C VAL A 36 3.46 11.99 2.36
N ILE A 37 3.43 12.83 3.39
CA ILE A 37 2.42 12.72 4.45
C ILE A 37 1.13 13.47 4.08
N TYR A 38 1.21 14.70 3.57
CA TYR A 38 0.00 15.53 3.38
C TYR A 38 -0.68 15.42 1.99
N GLU A 39 0.05 15.01 0.94
CA GLU A 39 -0.53 14.73 -0.39
C GLU A 39 -0.75 13.23 -0.59
N VAL A 40 0.30 12.42 -0.44
CA VAL A 40 0.29 10.97 -0.73
C VAL A 40 -0.46 10.18 0.35
N LEU A 41 -0.45 10.66 1.60
CA LEU A 41 -1.08 10.07 2.78
C LEU A 41 -0.37 8.82 3.32
N ASP A 42 0.96 8.78 3.23
CA ASP A 42 1.79 7.68 3.73
C ASP A 42 2.00 7.77 5.26
N PHE A 43 0.95 7.41 6.00
CA PHE A 43 0.91 7.35 7.45
C PHE A 43 -0.16 6.35 7.91
N GLY A 44 -0.10 5.94 9.18
CA GLY A 44 -1.07 5.03 9.79
C GLY A 44 -1.41 5.46 11.20
N ILE A 45 -2.70 5.55 11.54
CA ILE A 45 -3.18 6.02 12.84
C ILE A 45 -4.07 4.96 13.47
N SER A 46 -3.74 4.58 14.70
CA SER A 46 -4.42 3.49 15.40
C SER A 46 -4.63 3.83 16.87
N ILE A 47 -5.74 3.38 17.42
CA ILE A 47 -6.16 3.58 18.81
C ILE A 47 -6.45 2.20 19.41
N TYR A 48 -5.75 1.88 20.48
CA TYR A 48 -5.83 0.59 21.18
C TYR A 48 -6.38 0.74 22.59
N ASP A 49 -7.07 -0.27 23.10
CA ASP A 49 -7.48 -0.33 24.50
C ASP A 49 -6.31 -0.69 25.43
N GLY A 50 -6.57 -0.84 26.73
CA GLY A 50 -5.56 -1.21 27.74
C GLY A 50 -4.92 -2.60 27.52
N ASP A 51 -5.60 -3.46 26.77
CA ASP A 51 -5.18 -4.82 26.42
C ASP A 51 -4.50 -4.89 25.04
N LEU A 52 -4.27 -3.74 24.41
CA LEU A 52 -3.64 -3.59 23.09
C LEU A 52 -4.52 -4.11 21.94
N GLU A 53 -5.84 -4.21 22.14
CA GLU A 53 -6.77 -4.52 21.05
C GLU A 53 -7.14 -3.23 20.29
N LEU A 54 -7.05 -3.29 18.96
CA LEU A 54 -7.42 -2.18 18.07
C LEU A 54 -8.90 -1.83 18.26
N MET A 55 -9.17 -0.61 18.74
CA MET A 55 -10.51 -0.06 18.92
C MET A 55 -11.00 0.66 17.66
N ALA A 56 -10.13 1.48 17.09
CA ALA A 56 -10.40 2.32 15.93
C ALA A 56 -9.09 2.74 15.26
N GLU A 57 -9.19 3.16 14.02
CA GLU A 57 -8.08 3.65 13.21
C GLU A 57 -8.59 4.73 12.25
N ALA A 58 -7.67 5.44 11.62
CA ALA A 58 -7.98 6.36 10.54
C ALA A 58 -7.08 6.09 9.33
N ALA A 59 -7.70 6.05 8.16
CA ALA A 59 -7.02 5.68 6.93
C ALA A 59 -5.95 6.72 6.52
N GLY A 60 -4.69 6.29 6.52
CA GLY A 60 -3.71 6.73 5.52
C GLY A 60 -3.54 5.59 4.52
N ILE A 61 -2.33 5.26 4.06
CA ILE A 61 -2.08 4.14 3.12
C ILE A 61 -2.76 2.83 3.56
N THR A 62 -3.43 2.15 2.62
CA THR A 62 -4.23 0.93 2.91
C THR A 62 -3.37 -0.20 3.48
N SER A 63 -2.10 -0.31 3.07
CA SER A 63 -1.16 -1.30 3.60
C SER A 63 -0.83 -1.11 5.08
N PHE A 64 -1.21 0.02 5.70
CA PHE A 64 -1.07 0.25 7.14
C PHE A 64 -2.27 -0.18 7.98
N LEU A 65 -3.28 -0.78 7.34
CA LEU A 65 -4.41 -1.41 8.00
C LEU A 65 -3.97 -2.49 8.99
N GLY A 66 -4.10 -2.22 10.29
CA GLY A 66 -3.60 -3.11 11.33
C GLY A 66 -2.06 -3.30 11.34
N ALA A 67 -1.29 -2.47 10.62
CA ALA A 67 0.17 -2.53 10.59
C ALA A 67 0.81 -2.13 11.93
N ASN A 68 0.11 -1.28 12.68
CA ASN A 68 0.57 -0.85 14.00
C ASN A 68 0.32 -1.92 15.08
N ASP A 69 -0.48 -2.95 14.81
CA ASP A 69 -0.89 -3.94 15.83
C ASP A 69 0.31 -4.74 16.34
N HIS A 70 1.13 -5.25 15.42
CA HIS A 70 2.36 -5.96 15.77
C HIS A 70 3.33 -5.03 16.51
N ALA A 71 3.46 -3.80 16.00
CA ALA A 71 4.38 -2.80 16.49
C ALA A 71 4.05 -2.32 17.91
N ILE A 72 2.78 -2.07 18.23
CA ILE A 72 2.38 -1.61 19.56
C ILE A 72 2.60 -2.69 20.60
N VAL A 73 2.30 -3.96 20.28
CA VAL A 73 2.57 -5.10 21.16
C VAL A 73 4.06 -5.20 21.46
N LYS A 74 4.91 -5.19 20.42
CA LYS A 74 6.36 -5.26 20.60
C LYS A 74 6.95 -4.05 21.30
N GLY A 75 6.46 -2.85 21.00
CA GLY A 75 6.89 -1.62 21.64
C GLY A 75 6.58 -1.60 23.14
N VAL A 76 5.36 -1.99 23.54
CA VAL A 76 4.97 -2.07 24.95
C VAL A 76 5.68 -3.22 25.67
N GLU A 77 5.87 -4.37 25.03
CA GLU A 77 6.67 -5.49 25.55
C GLU A 77 8.11 -5.04 25.85
N TYR A 78 8.74 -4.34 24.92
CA TYR A 78 10.13 -3.88 25.06
C TYR A 78 10.30 -2.80 26.13
N VAL A 79 9.39 -1.82 26.18
CA VAL A 79 9.44 -0.73 27.16
C VAL A 79 9.10 -1.23 28.57
N GLY A 80 8.19 -2.19 28.69
CA GLY A 80 7.65 -2.65 29.97
C GLY A 80 6.52 -1.74 30.47
N LYS A 81 5.37 -2.33 30.81
CA LYS A 81 4.16 -1.57 31.23
C LYS A 81 4.42 -0.71 32.48
N GLU A 82 5.33 -1.13 33.34
CA GLU A 82 5.76 -0.43 34.55
C GLU A 82 6.59 0.84 34.30
N ASN A 83 7.15 0.99 33.10
CA ASN A 83 7.97 2.14 32.70
C ASN A 83 7.19 3.19 31.92
N LEU A 84 5.88 2.97 31.74
CA LEU A 84 4.96 3.88 31.06
C LEU A 84 4.42 4.92 32.04
N ALA A 85 4.36 6.18 31.60
CA ALA A 85 3.82 7.27 32.41
C ALA A 85 2.95 8.22 31.57
N PRO A 86 1.99 8.93 32.18
CA PRO A 86 1.22 9.97 31.50
C PRO A 86 2.15 11.01 30.83
N GLY A 87 1.89 11.28 29.55
CA GLY A 87 2.65 12.25 28.75
C GLY A 87 4.00 11.73 28.22
N ASP A 88 4.36 10.46 28.45
CA ASP A 88 5.50 9.85 27.76
C ASP A 88 5.12 9.50 26.30
N VAL A 89 6.06 9.62 25.37
CA VAL A 89 5.92 9.17 23.97
C VAL A 89 7.18 8.40 23.58
N TYR A 90 6.99 7.30 22.87
CA TYR A 90 8.05 6.38 22.47
C TYR A 90 8.13 6.28 20.95
N LEU A 91 9.35 6.20 20.43
CA LEU A 91 9.68 6.06 19.02
C LEU A 91 10.12 4.61 18.72
N LEU A 92 9.46 4.00 17.76
CA LEU A 92 9.74 2.66 17.25
C LEU A 92 9.86 2.67 15.73
N ASN A 93 11.00 2.27 15.21
CA ASN A 93 11.21 2.04 13.76
C ASN A 93 12.09 0.82 13.47
N TYR A 94 12.37 -0.03 14.48
CA TYR A 94 13.12 -1.26 14.29
C TYR A 94 12.30 -2.25 13.44
N PRO A 95 12.68 -2.57 12.18
CA PRO A 95 11.77 -3.16 11.19
C PRO A 95 11.11 -4.48 11.61
N TYR A 96 11.87 -5.34 12.29
CA TYR A 96 11.38 -6.65 12.75
C TYR A 96 10.31 -6.56 13.84
N TRP A 97 10.15 -5.39 14.46
CA TRP A 97 9.10 -5.10 15.44
C TRP A 97 8.08 -4.11 14.90
N SER A 98 8.50 -3.06 14.20
CA SER A 98 7.57 -2.08 13.61
C SER A 98 6.75 -2.69 12.47
N GLY A 99 7.23 -3.73 11.79
CA GLY A 99 6.52 -4.27 10.64
C GLY A 99 6.48 -3.29 9.45
N ALA A 100 7.51 -2.46 9.32
CA ALA A 100 7.72 -1.53 8.21
C ALA A 100 9.21 -1.22 8.06
N HIS A 101 9.60 -0.51 6.99
CA HIS A 101 10.99 -0.09 6.83
C HIS A 101 11.36 1.00 7.84
N SER A 102 12.66 1.23 8.03
CA SER A 102 13.18 2.10 9.10
C SER A 102 12.72 3.56 9.02
N TYR A 103 12.35 4.06 7.83
CA TYR A 103 11.84 5.42 7.66
C TYR A 103 10.37 5.59 8.10
N ASP A 104 9.61 4.51 8.28
CA ASP A 104 8.26 4.57 8.79
C ASP A 104 8.27 4.63 10.32
N ALA A 105 8.59 5.80 10.84
CA ALA A 105 8.72 6.06 12.26
C ALA A 105 7.36 6.02 12.96
N MET A 106 7.18 5.07 13.87
CA MET A 106 5.99 4.99 14.72
C MET A 106 6.24 5.69 16.05
N LEU A 107 5.40 6.68 16.36
CA LEU A 107 5.28 7.21 17.71
C LEU A 107 4.09 6.56 18.40
N PHE A 108 4.27 6.12 19.64
CA PHE A 108 3.15 5.68 20.48
C PHE A 108 3.13 6.34 21.86
N ALA A 109 1.92 6.57 22.37
CA ALA A 109 1.67 7.23 23.65
C ALA A 109 0.69 6.40 24.50
N PRO A 110 1.04 6.00 25.74
CA PRO A 110 0.09 5.44 26.69
C PRO A 110 -0.83 6.53 27.26
N VAL A 111 -2.13 6.27 27.24
CA VAL A 111 -3.14 7.22 27.72
C VAL A 111 -3.76 6.70 29.02
N PHE A 112 -3.75 7.54 30.04
CA PHE A 112 -4.26 7.21 31.37
C PHE A 112 -5.57 7.94 31.64
N ARG A 113 -6.51 7.26 32.31
CA ARG A 113 -7.67 7.91 32.93
C ARG A 113 -7.25 8.60 34.23
N ASP A 114 -8.03 9.59 34.67
CA ASP A 114 -7.75 10.30 35.91
C ASP A 114 -7.66 9.33 37.11
N GLY A 115 -6.59 9.45 37.89
CA GLY A 115 -6.27 8.54 39.00
C GLY A 115 -5.90 7.09 38.62
N GLY A 116 -5.76 6.77 37.33
CA GLY A 116 -5.41 5.42 36.88
C GLY A 116 -3.92 5.09 37.06
N GLU A 117 -3.63 3.89 37.57
CA GLU A 117 -2.24 3.38 37.75
C GLU A 117 -1.70 2.65 36.51
N ALA A 118 -2.55 2.37 35.52
CA ALA A 118 -2.20 1.69 34.27
C ALA A 118 -2.79 2.41 33.05
N PRO A 119 -2.14 2.30 31.87
CA PRO A 119 -2.70 2.83 30.62
C PRO A 119 -4.07 2.22 30.35
N SER A 120 -5.05 3.08 30.06
CA SER A 120 -6.41 2.67 29.66
C SER A 120 -6.56 2.61 28.13
N ALA A 121 -5.64 3.21 27.40
CA ALA A 121 -5.55 3.13 25.94
C ALA A 121 -4.11 3.40 25.48
N TYR A 122 -3.83 3.10 24.22
CA TYR A 122 -2.60 3.48 23.54
C TYR A 122 -2.94 4.13 22.21
N LEU A 123 -2.22 5.20 21.89
CA LEU A 123 -2.32 5.87 20.60
C LEU A 123 -1.06 5.58 19.81
N ALA A 124 -1.19 5.27 18.52
CA ALA A 124 -0.08 5.07 17.61
C ALA A 124 -0.25 5.94 16.37
N VAL A 125 0.83 6.61 15.96
CA VAL A 125 0.92 7.35 14.71
C VAL A 125 2.23 6.96 14.03
N ARG A 126 2.13 6.27 12.91
CA ARG A 126 3.23 5.98 11.98
C ARG A 126 3.22 6.99 10.86
N ALA A 127 4.39 7.49 10.46
CA ALA A 127 4.52 8.36 9.32
C ALA A 127 5.89 8.18 8.65
N HIS A 128 5.92 8.39 7.34
CA HIS A 128 7.14 8.31 6.54
C HIS A 128 8.05 9.52 6.77
N TRP A 129 9.19 9.32 7.45
CA TRP A 129 10.21 10.35 7.63
C TRP A 129 11.19 10.32 6.46
N MET A 130 11.57 11.51 5.97
CA MET A 130 12.34 11.60 4.72
C MET A 130 13.78 11.12 4.82
N ASP A 131 14.41 11.27 5.99
CA ASP A 131 15.80 10.90 6.15
C ASP A 131 16.19 10.62 7.61
N LEU A 132 16.62 9.38 7.86
CA LEU A 132 17.17 8.92 9.13
C LEU A 132 18.64 8.49 9.00
N GLY A 133 19.38 9.08 8.06
CA GLY A 133 20.82 8.83 7.94
C GLY A 133 21.20 7.43 7.44
N ALA A 134 20.34 6.80 6.62
CA ALA A 134 20.69 5.54 5.94
C ALA A 134 21.90 5.70 5.01
N LYS A 135 22.47 4.62 4.46
CA LYS A 135 23.71 4.72 3.65
C LYS A 135 23.61 5.64 2.43
N ALA A 136 22.41 5.88 1.94
CA ALA A 136 22.12 6.76 0.81
C ALA A 136 20.89 7.63 1.11
N PRO A 137 20.76 8.83 0.51
CA PRO A 137 19.57 9.67 0.65
C PRO A 137 18.35 9.04 -0.03
N GLY A 138 17.15 9.36 0.45
CA GLY A 138 15.92 8.75 -0.04
C GLY A 138 15.91 7.25 0.25
N TYR A 139 15.48 6.43 -0.72
CA TYR A 139 15.43 4.98 -0.53
C TYR A 139 16.75 4.27 -0.78
N VAL A 140 17.06 3.33 0.11
CA VAL A 140 18.20 2.42 -0.04
C VAL A 140 17.74 1.20 -0.84
N LEU A 141 18.24 1.07 -2.06
CA LEU A 141 17.77 0.04 -3.01
C LEU A 141 18.68 -1.20 -3.05
N ASP A 142 19.81 -1.15 -2.36
CA ASP A 142 20.91 -2.11 -2.44
C ASP A 142 21.49 -2.43 -1.05
N SER A 143 20.73 -2.23 0.03
CA SER A 143 21.21 -2.62 1.38
C SER A 143 21.29 -4.13 1.48
N THR A 144 22.37 -4.62 2.09
CA THR A 144 22.60 -6.05 2.34
C THR A 144 22.53 -6.41 3.83
N ASP A 145 22.38 -5.39 4.67
CA ASP A 145 22.34 -5.49 6.12
C ASP A 145 21.52 -4.31 6.66
N MET A 146 20.67 -4.54 7.66
CA MET A 146 19.80 -3.53 8.24
C MET A 146 20.55 -2.31 8.80
N HIS A 147 21.83 -2.46 9.18
CA HIS A 147 22.65 -1.33 9.67
C HIS A 147 22.99 -0.32 8.56
N GLN A 148 22.69 -0.63 7.30
CA GLN A 148 22.77 0.30 6.17
C GLN A 148 21.49 1.14 6.00
N GLU A 149 20.45 0.86 6.78
CA GLU A 149 19.09 1.38 6.60
C GLU A 149 18.76 2.57 7.53
N GLY A 150 19.74 3.11 8.24
CA GLY A 150 19.62 4.34 9.02
C GLY A 150 19.53 4.14 10.52
N LEU A 151 19.16 5.19 11.24
CA LEU A 151 19.04 5.17 12.69
C LEU A 151 17.88 4.29 13.15
N ILE A 152 18.12 3.49 14.19
CA ILE A 152 17.18 2.52 14.73
C ILE A 152 16.82 2.84 16.18
N PHE A 153 15.53 2.86 16.45
CA PHE A 153 14.90 3.13 17.73
C PHE A 153 13.92 1.98 18.03
N PRO A 154 14.20 1.13 19.04
CA PRO A 154 13.41 -0.06 19.34
C PRO A 154 12.21 0.20 20.29
N GLY A 155 11.83 1.46 20.52
CA GLY A 155 10.93 1.86 21.62
C GLY A 155 11.55 2.95 22.50
N THR A 156 12.32 3.85 21.90
CA THR A 156 13.08 4.90 22.60
C THR A 156 12.14 5.99 23.08
N ARG A 157 12.15 6.31 24.38
CA ARG A 157 11.38 7.44 24.90
C ARG A 157 11.89 8.76 24.32
N ILE A 158 11.05 9.44 23.54
CA ILE A 158 11.37 10.70 22.85
C ILE A 158 10.61 11.91 23.45
N VAL A 159 9.57 11.66 24.23
CA VAL A 159 8.94 12.65 25.13
C VAL A 159 8.84 12.04 26.52
N HIS A 160 9.24 12.79 27.54
CA HIS A 160 9.11 12.39 28.93
C HIS A 160 8.21 13.38 29.68
N LYS A 161 7.06 12.91 30.16
CA LYS A 161 6.08 13.70 30.91
C LYS A 161 5.71 15.02 30.22
N GLY A 162 5.47 14.95 28.91
CA GLY A 162 5.10 16.10 28.07
C GLY A 162 6.28 16.90 27.52
N GLU A 163 7.51 16.67 28.01
CA GLU A 163 8.71 17.39 27.59
C GLU A 163 9.54 16.57 26.60
N VAL A 164 9.94 17.20 25.49
CA VAL A 164 10.75 16.54 24.45
C VAL A 164 12.14 16.18 24.99
N VAL A 165 12.58 14.94 24.76
CA VAL A 165 13.93 14.48 25.11
C VAL A 165 14.92 15.03 24.08
N ARG A 166 15.48 16.19 24.37
CA ARG A 166 16.35 16.94 23.46
C ARG A 166 17.47 16.10 22.86
N ASP A 167 18.16 15.30 23.67
CA ASP A 167 19.32 14.53 23.21
C ASP A 167 18.96 13.55 22.09
N ILE A 168 17.77 12.95 22.14
CA ILE A 168 17.27 12.04 21.10
C ILE A 168 16.90 12.81 19.82
N VAL A 169 16.24 13.96 19.97
CA VAL A 169 15.87 14.81 18.83
C VAL A 169 17.11 15.37 18.12
N GLU A 170 18.13 15.80 18.87
CA GLU A 170 19.38 16.28 18.28
C GLU A 170 20.17 15.14 17.61
N LEU A 171 20.13 13.92 18.15
CA LEU A 171 20.70 12.74 17.49
C LEU A 171 20.07 12.53 16.10
N ILE A 172 18.73 12.57 16.02
CA ILE A 172 18.01 12.45 14.74
C ILE A 172 18.38 13.61 13.82
N ARG A 173 18.32 14.84 14.33
CA ARG A 173 18.57 16.07 13.55
C ARG A 173 19.95 16.07 12.90
N PHE A 174 21.00 15.76 13.64
CA PHE A 174 22.38 15.82 13.13
C PHE A 174 22.79 14.61 12.28
N ASN A 175 21.95 13.58 12.21
CA ASN A 175 22.16 12.44 11.31
C ASN A 175 21.20 12.49 10.10
N SER A 176 20.35 13.51 9.99
CA SER A 176 19.44 13.70 8.87
C SER A 176 20.00 14.67 7.85
N ARG A 177 19.85 14.36 6.56
CA ARG A 177 20.12 15.26 5.43
C ARG A 177 19.02 16.31 5.24
N LEU A 178 17.83 16.02 5.78
CA LEU A 178 16.65 16.87 5.71
C LEU A 178 16.11 17.16 7.13
N PRO A 179 16.94 17.76 8.01
CA PRO A 179 16.65 17.84 9.43
C PRO A 179 15.35 18.59 9.74
N ASP A 180 15.08 19.70 9.05
CA ASP A 180 13.91 20.52 9.35
C ASP A 180 12.60 19.84 8.92
N LEU A 181 12.61 19.06 7.83
CA LEU A 181 11.46 18.23 7.43
C LEU A 181 11.24 17.10 8.44
N THR A 182 12.29 16.35 8.77
CA THR A 182 12.22 15.21 9.71
C THR A 182 11.74 15.65 11.09
N ILE A 183 12.27 16.74 11.65
CA ILE A 183 11.85 17.27 12.95
C ILE A 183 10.47 17.93 12.87
N GLY A 184 10.12 18.56 11.75
CA GLY A 184 8.78 19.08 11.50
C GLY A 184 7.71 17.98 11.56
N ASP A 185 7.95 16.85 10.88
CA ASP A 185 7.04 15.70 10.86
C ASP A 185 6.96 14.99 12.22
N PHE A 186 8.06 14.90 12.98
CA PHE A 186 8.03 14.47 14.39
C PHE A 186 7.05 15.33 15.21
N HIS A 187 7.11 16.66 15.08
CA HIS A 187 6.19 17.55 15.76
C HIS A 187 4.75 17.41 15.28
N ALA A 188 4.52 17.13 13.99
CA ALA A 188 3.20 16.85 13.44
C ALA A 188 2.60 15.57 14.04
N GLN A 189 3.38 14.49 14.18
CA GLN A 189 2.96 13.27 14.87
C GLN A 189 2.65 13.52 16.35
N LEU A 190 3.49 14.31 17.05
CA LEU A 190 3.22 14.67 18.45
C LEU A 190 1.92 15.47 18.61
N ALA A 191 1.63 16.40 17.69
CA ALA A 191 0.36 17.14 17.68
C ALA A 191 -0.85 16.21 17.42
N SER A 192 -0.68 15.22 16.55
CA SER A 192 -1.68 14.18 16.29
C SER A 192 -1.97 13.35 17.54
N LEU A 193 -0.94 12.84 18.22
CA LEU A 193 -1.07 12.08 19.48
C LEU A 193 -1.79 12.89 20.57
N ARG A 194 -1.36 14.13 20.80
CA ARG A 194 -2.01 15.04 21.78
C ARG A 194 -3.47 15.30 21.44
N THR A 195 -3.82 15.36 20.15
CA THR A 195 -5.22 15.47 19.73
C THR A 195 -6.00 14.21 20.12
N GLY A 196 -5.43 13.04 19.87
CA GLY A 196 -6.02 11.75 20.29
C GLY A 196 -6.25 11.67 21.80
N GLU A 197 -5.26 12.04 22.61
CA GLU A 197 -5.34 12.04 24.08
C GLU A 197 -6.51 12.89 24.57
N ASN A 198 -6.57 14.14 24.09
CA ASN A 198 -7.63 15.08 24.45
C ASN A 198 -9.01 14.61 24.03
N ARG A 199 -9.14 13.98 22.85
CA ARG A 199 -10.42 13.47 22.35
C ARG A 199 -10.87 12.20 23.06
N LEU A 200 -9.97 11.28 23.39
CA LEU A 200 -10.29 10.12 24.23
C LEU A 200 -10.74 10.56 25.62
N ALA A 201 -10.06 11.54 26.23
CA ALA A 201 -10.46 12.10 27.52
C ALA A 201 -11.91 12.63 27.49
N GLN A 202 -12.28 13.35 26.42
CA GLN A 202 -13.67 13.83 26.24
C GLN A 202 -14.68 12.69 26.07
N VAL A 203 -14.31 11.59 25.42
CA VAL A 203 -15.18 10.41 25.30
C VAL A 203 -15.40 9.78 26.68
N TRP A 204 -14.35 9.60 27.48
CA TRP A 204 -14.48 9.07 28.84
C TRP A 204 -15.24 10.01 29.78
N GLU A 205 -15.02 11.32 29.70
CA GLU A 205 -15.78 12.31 30.49
C GLU A 205 -17.27 12.26 30.16
N LYS A 206 -17.61 12.10 28.88
CA LYS A 206 -18.99 12.11 28.40
C LYS A 206 -19.76 10.84 28.73
N PHE A 207 -19.15 9.67 28.57
CA PHE A 207 -19.84 8.38 28.65
C PHE A 207 -19.49 7.57 29.91
N GLY A 208 -18.41 7.92 30.61
CA GLY A 208 -17.87 7.16 31.73
C GLY A 208 -16.94 6.03 31.26
N GLY A 209 -15.83 5.84 31.98
CA GLY A 209 -14.79 4.87 31.63
C GLY A 209 -15.32 3.43 31.50
N GLU A 210 -16.06 2.94 32.49
CA GLU A 210 -16.60 1.57 32.46
C GLU A 210 -17.56 1.31 31.29
N THR A 211 -18.38 2.32 30.94
CA THR A 211 -19.30 2.22 29.80
C THR A 211 -18.54 2.19 28.48
N VAL A 212 -17.48 2.99 28.33
CA VAL A 212 -16.62 2.95 27.15
C VAL A 212 -15.93 1.59 27.03
N ASP A 213 -15.36 1.07 28.13
CA ASP A 213 -14.69 -0.24 28.14
C ASP A 213 -15.66 -1.37 27.73
N GLN A 214 -16.91 -1.36 28.25
CA GLN A 214 -17.94 -2.31 27.86
C GLN A 214 -18.37 -2.16 26.39
N ALA A 215 -18.46 -0.93 25.87
CA ALA A 215 -18.81 -0.69 24.48
C ALA A 215 -17.71 -1.17 23.53
N VAL A 216 -16.44 -0.91 23.85
CA VAL A 216 -15.27 -1.39 23.08
C VAL A 216 -15.29 -2.91 22.96
N LYS A 217 -15.51 -3.61 24.08
CA LYS A 217 -15.65 -5.07 24.07
C LYS A 217 -16.75 -5.54 23.11
N GLN A 218 -17.94 -4.96 23.18
CA GLN A 218 -19.05 -5.32 22.28
C GLN A 218 -18.77 -4.97 20.81
N ILE A 219 -18.05 -3.86 20.54
CA ILE A 219 -17.62 -3.46 19.19
C ILE A 219 -16.70 -4.50 18.57
N ILE A 220 -15.71 -4.99 19.34
CA ILE A 220 -14.75 -6.02 18.94
C ILE A 220 -15.46 -7.36 18.74
N GLU A 221 -16.29 -7.80 19.70
CA GLU A 221 -17.07 -9.04 19.59
C GLU A 221 -18.03 -9.01 18.39
N HIS A 222 -18.58 -7.83 18.06
CA HIS A 222 -19.37 -7.64 16.85
C HIS A 222 -18.54 -7.80 15.58
N GLY A 223 -17.39 -7.14 15.50
CA GLY A 223 -16.48 -7.24 14.34
C GLY A 223 -16.05 -8.68 14.08
N GLU A 224 -15.75 -9.45 15.15
CA GLU A 224 -15.43 -10.88 15.03
C GLU A 224 -16.58 -11.69 14.46
N ARG A 225 -17.80 -11.50 14.99
CA ARG A 225 -18.98 -12.24 14.53
C ARG A 225 -19.30 -11.94 13.06
N VAL A 226 -19.16 -10.69 12.62
CA VAL A 226 -19.41 -10.32 11.22
C VAL A 226 -18.33 -10.88 10.31
N ALA A 227 -17.05 -10.75 10.67
CA ALA A 227 -15.95 -11.30 9.89
C ALA A 227 -16.05 -12.83 9.74
N ARG A 228 -16.28 -13.57 10.83
CA ARG A 228 -16.49 -15.02 10.81
C ARG A 228 -17.66 -15.43 9.92
N LYS A 229 -18.78 -14.69 9.99
CA LYS A 229 -19.94 -14.93 9.13
C LYS A 229 -19.60 -14.72 7.65
N ALA A 230 -18.80 -13.69 7.34
CA ALA A 230 -18.37 -13.43 5.98
C ALA A 230 -17.41 -14.52 5.47
N VAL A 231 -16.47 -14.99 6.29
CA VAL A 231 -15.60 -16.14 5.95
C VAL A 231 -16.42 -17.40 5.68
N ALA A 232 -17.41 -17.71 6.53
CA ALA A 232 -18.29 -18.86 6.33
C ALA A 232 -19.19 -18.78 5.09
N ALA A 233 -19.26 -17.62 4.42
CA ALA A 233 -19.93 -17.47 3.14
C ALA A 233 -18.99 -17.69 1.94
N LEU A 234 -17.68 -17.72 2.16
CA LEU A 234 -16.69 -18.11 1.16
C LEU A 234 -16.68 -19.64 0.99
N PRO A 235 -16.27 -20.17 -0.17
CA PRO A 235 -16.15 -21.61 -0.36
C PRO A 235 -15.05 -22.18 0.53
N ASP A 236 -15.31 -23.34 1.14
CA ASP A 236 -14.28 -24.14 1.81
C ASP A 236 -13.33 -24.74 0.78
N GLY A 237 -12.03 -24.75 1.10
CA GLY A 237 -11.02 -25.34 0.24
C GLY A 237 -9.61 -24.83 0.51
N THR A 238 -8.68 -25.31 -0.31
CA THR A 238 -7.27 -24.89 -0.28
C THR A 238 -6.79 -24.62 -1.69
N TRP A 239 -6.22 -23.44 -1.90
CA TRP A 239 -5.71 -22.99 -3.20
C TRP A 239 -4.30 -22.47 -3.06
N THR A 240 -3.51 -22.67 -4.11
CA THR A 240 -2.12 -22.22 -4.17
C THR A 240 -1.90 -21.40 -5.42
N ALA A 241 -1.13 -20.31 -5.28
CA ALA A 241 -0.61 -19.56 -6.40
C ALA A 241 0.87 -19.28 -6.19
N ALA A 242 1.58 -19.14 -7.31
CA ALA A 242 2.94 -18.66 -7.33
C ALA A 242 3.07 -17.46 -8.28
N ASP A 243 3.95 -16.56 -7.91
CA ASP A 243 4.38 -15.43 -8.72
C ASP A 243 5.79 -15.00 -8.30
N TYR A 244 6.32 -13.96 -8.93
CA TYR A 244 7.70 -13.52 -8.72
C TYR A 244 7.75 -12.04 -8.35
N CYS A 245 8.51 -11.73 -7.30
CA CYS A 245 9.10 -10.40 -7.19
C CYS A 245 10.27 -10.35 -8.21
N ASP A 246 10.64 -9.16 -8.70
CA ASP A 246 11.78 -9.00 -9.59
C ASP A 246 13.12 -9.36 -8.88
N ASP A 247 14.10 -8.48 -8.86
CA ASP A 247 15.39 -8.69 -8.19
C ASP A 247 15.40 -8.21 -6.73
N ASP A 248 16.48 -8.49 -6.01
CA ASP A 248 16.77 -7.91 -4.70
C ASP A 248 17.65 -6.66 -4.77
N GLY A 249 18.03 -6.19 -5.96
CA GLY A 249 18.95 -5.06 -6.14
C GLY A 249 20.44 -5.42 -5.99
N ILE A 250 20.77 -6.68 -5.66
CA ILE A 250 22.12 -7.22 -5.57
C ILE A 250 22.39 -8.21 -6.70
N THR A 251 21.44 -9.10 -6.98
CA THR A 251 21.45 -10.00 -8.14
C THR A 251 20.26 -9.71 -9.05
N ASP A 252 20.31 -10.20 -10.29
CA ASP A 252 19.22 -10.01 -11.27
C ASP A 252 18.16 -11.12 -11.21
N ASP A 253 18.32 -12.10 -10.31
CA ASP A 253 17.50 -13.30 -10.21
C ASP A 253 16.07 -12.97 -9.75
N LEU A 254 15.09 -13.65 -10.32
CA LEU A 254 13.70 -13.55 -9.85
C LEU A 254 13.54 -14.25 -8.51
N ILE A 255 12.79 -13.63 -7.60
CA ILE A 255 12.50 -14.18 -6.28
C ILE A 255 11.11 -14.81 -6.31
N ARG A 256 11.03 -16.12 -6.06
CA ARG A 256 9.75 -16.85 -6.08
C ARG A 256 8.97 -16.56 -4.81
N MET A 257 7.72 -16.17 -5.00
CA MET A 257 6.70 -16.07 -3.95
C MET A 257 5.62 -17.13 -4.21
N GLU A 258 5.20 -17.80 -3.14
CA GLU A 258 4.11 -18.77 -3.17
C GLU A 258 3.23 -18.58 -1.96
N VAL A 259 1.92 -18.63 -2.19
CA VAL A 259 0.92 -18.56 -1.13
C VAL A 259 0.00 -19.77 -1.22
N LYS A 260 -0.37 -20.30 -0.07
CA LYS A 260 -1.45 -21.27 0.09
C LYS A 260 -2.53 -20.65 0.97
N VAL A 261 -3.74 -20.54 0.42
CA VAL A 261 -4.90 -19.98 1.11
C VAL A 261 -5.87 -21.11 1.42
N THR A 262 -6.18 -21.29 2.70
CA THR A 262 -7.13 -22.30 3.18
C THR A 262 -8.32 -21.62 3.82
N ILE A 263 -9.53 -21.99 3.41
CA ILE A 263 -10.78 -21.58 4.05
C ILE A 263 -11.44 -22.87 4.58
N ASP A 264 -11.74 -22.88 5.87
CA ASP A 264 -12.36 -24.00 6.58
C ASP A 264 -13.39 -23.46 7.58
N GLY A 265 -14.67 -23.54 7.19
CA GLY A 265 -15.78 -23.01 7.96
C GLY A 265 -15.67 -21.49 8.11
N ASP A 266 -15.43 -21.01 9.32
CA ASP A 266 -15.37 -19.58 9.64
C ASP A 266 -13.95 -19.05 9.83
N ARG A 267 -12.93 -19.80 9.37
CA ARG A 267 -11.50 -19.45 9.48
C ARG A 267 -10.83 -19.42 8.10
N MET A 268 -9.98 -18.42 7.90
CA MET A 268 -9.10 -18.29 6.74
C MET A 268 -7.64 -18.34 7.20
N GLU A 269 -6.82 -19.12 6.52
CA GLU A 269 -5.38 -19.22 6.75
C GLU A 269 -4.60 -18.85 5.48
N VAL A 270 -3.59 -17.99 5.62
CA VAL A 270 -2.69 -17.57 4.55
C VAL A 270 -1.27 -18.01 4.91
N ASP A 271 -0.75 -18.99 4.18
CA ASP A 271 0.56 -19.61 4.42
C ASP A 271 1.53 -19.26 3.29
N PHE A 272 2.65 -18.60 3.63
CA PHE A 272 3.71 -18.16 2.72
C PHE A 272 4.94 -19.08 2.70
N ASN A 273 4.92 -20.21 3.42
CA ASN A 273 6.09 -21.08 3.57
C ASN A 273 6.55 -21.77 2.28
N GLY A 274 5.76 -21.72 1.19
CA GLY A 274 6.20 -22.15 -0.14
C GLY A 274 7.13 -21.16 -0.86
N SER A 275 7.28 -19.94 -0.34
CA SER A 275 8.12 -18.89 -0.92
C SER A 275 9.61 -19.17 -0.68
N ASP A 276 10.47 -18.48 -1.44
CA ASP A 276 11.92 -18.52 -1.23
C ASP A 276 12.29 -18.05 0.20
N GLY A 277 13.52 -18.41 0.61
CA GLY A 277 14.12 -17.88 1.83
C GLY A 277 14.46 -16.39 1.70
N ALA A 278 14.82 -15.78 2.82
CA ALA A 278 15.30 -14.40 2.83
C ALA A 278 16.49 -14.22 1.86
N VAL A 279 16.42 -13.14 1.08
CA VAL A 279 17.44 -12.74 0.11
C VAL A 279 18.37 -11.68 0.69
N LEU A 280 19.47 -11.41 0.01
CA LEU A 280 20.51 -10.52 0.52
C LEU A 280 20.05 -9.05 0.49
N GLY A 281 19.42 -8.61 -0.60
CA GLY A 281 18.96 -7.24 -0.79
C GLY A 281 17.71 -6.86 0.02
N PRO A 282 17.26 -5.59 -0.04
CA PRO A 282 16.31 -5.03 0.94
C PRO A 282 14.83 -5.32 0.70
N VAL A 283 14.49 -6.31 -0.11
CA VAL A 283 13.11 -6.63 -0.49
C VAL A 283 12.41 -7.59 0.46
N ASN A 284 13.08 -8.06 1.51
CA ASN A 284 12.49 -8.98 2.50
C ASN A 284 11.44 -8.27 3.37
N LEU A 285 10.41 -9.01 3.79
CA LEU A 285 9.38 -8.49 4.68
C LEU A 285 9.57 -8.93 6.13
N PRO A 286 9.56 -7.99 7.09
CA PRO A 286 9.27 -8.30 8.47
C PRO A 286 7.89 -8.94 8.63
N ILE A 287 7.73 -9.82 9.63
CA ILE A 287 6.45 -10.53 9.84
C ILE A 287 5.25 -9.59 10.06
N GLY A 288 5.44 -8.46 10.76
CA GLY A 288 4.36 -7.48 10.93
C GLY A 288 3.87 -6.85 9.62
N ALA A 289 4.74 -6.72 8.61
CA ALA A 289 4.36 -6.23 7.28
C ALA A 289 3.56 -7.30 6.51
N THR A 290 4.00 -8.57 6.59
CA THR A 290 3.27 -9.72 6.05
C THR A 290 1.88 -9.87 6.67
N GLU A 291 1.77 -9.66 7.99
CA GLU A 291 0.49 -9.68 8.69
C GLU A 291 -0.43 -8.54 8.20
N SER A 292 0.08 -7.31 8.09
CA SER A 292 -0.68 -6.15 7.62
C SER A 292 -1.21 -6.32 6.20
N LEU A 293 -0.36 -6.85 5.31
CA LEU A 293 -0.73 -7.19 3.95
C LEU A 293 -1.91 -8.17 3.92
N ALA A 294 -1.79 -9.29 4.63
CA ALA A 294 -2.82 -10.33 4.62
C ALA A 294 -4.11 -9.83 5.27
N LYS A 295 -4.03 -8.98 6.30
CA LYS A 295 -5.20 -8.29 6.89
C LYS A 295 -5.91 -7.41 5.86
N SER A 296 -5.18 -6.72 4.99
CA SER A 296 -5.74 -5.89 3.92
C SER A 296 -6.57 -6.72 2.93
N THR A 297 -6.01 -7.83 2.43
CA THR A 297 -6.77 -8.73 1.55
C THR A 297 -7.94 -9.38 2.28
N PHE A 298 -7.76 -9.81 3.53
CA PHE A 298 -8.84 -10.39 4.32
C PHE A 298 -10.00 -9.41 4.54
N LYS A 299 -9.69 -8.14 4.85
CA LYS A 299 -10.67 -7.08 5.06
C LYS A 299 -11.50 -6.84 3.80
N GLU A 300 -10.83 -6.76 2.65
CA GLU A 300 -11.47 -6.64 1.34
C GLU A 300 -12.45 -7.77 1.07
N LEU A 301 -12.04 -9.02 1.32
CA LEU A 301 -12.84 -10.21 1.05
C LEU A 301 -14.04 -10.38 1.99
N THR A 302 -13.99 -9.81 3.20
CA THR A 302 -14.95 -10.13 4.25
C THR A 302 -15.81 -8.95 4.68
N THR A 303 -15.20 -7.84 5.08
CA THR A 303 -15.90 -6.72 5.73
C THR A 303 -15.43 -5.37 5.19
N PRO A 304 -15.40 -5.15 3.85
CA PRO A 304 -14.79 -3.96 3.25
C PRO A 304 -15.46 -2.64 3.66
N ASP A 305 -16.75 -2.67 4.01
CA ASP A 305 -17.54 -1.47 4.32
C ASP A 305 -17.60 -1.11 5.82
N GLU A 306 -17.01 -1.92 6.70
CA GLU A 306 -17.02 -1.68 8.15
C GLU A 306 -15.70 -1.07 8.64
N PRO A 307 -15.72 -0.09 9.57
CA PRO A 307 -14.51 0.38 10.23
C PRO A 307 -13.79 -0.75 10.97
N SER A 308 -12.47 -0.82 10.81
CA SER A 308 -11.65 -1.89 11.38
C SER A 308 -11.55 -1.81 12.91
N ASN A 309 -11.43 -2.99 13.51
CA ASN A 309 -11.08 -3.19 14.91
C ASN A 309 -10.49 -4.60 15.05
N ALA A 310 -9.94 -4.95 16.21
CA ALA A 310 -9.27 -6.23 16.44
C ALA A 310 -10.12 -7.45 16.08
N GLY A 311 -11.44 -7.37 16.31
CA GLY A 311 -12.38 -8.47 16.09
C GLY A 311 -12.43 -8.91 14.63
N HIS A 312 -12.33 -7.95 13.70
CA HIS A 312 -12.39 -8.23 12.26
C HIS A 312 -11.31 -9.20 11.79
N TYR A 313 -10.18 -9.30 12.48
CA TYR A 313 -9.05 -10.12 12.04
C TYR A 313 -8.94 -11.46 12.79
N ARG A 314 -9.80 -11.74 13.78
CA ARG A 314 -9.71 -12.96 14.62
C ARG A 314 -9.95 -14.27 13.87
N ALA A 315 -10.56 -14.20 12.68
CA ALA A 315 -10.78 -15.34 11.80
C ALA A 315 -9.61 -15.59 10.82
N LEU A 316 -8.60 -14.71 10.79
CA LEU A 316 -7.44 -14.80 9.93
C LEU A 316 -6.25 -15.39 10.70
N ALA A 317 -5.59 -16.38 10.10
CA ALA A 317 -4.29 -16.87 10.52
C ALA A 317 -3.26 -16.67 9.41
N ILE A 318 -2.05 -16.28 9.78
CA ILE A 318 -0.97 -15.99 8.85
C ILE A 318 0.27 -16.77 9.29
N THR A 319 0.91 -17.46 8.35
CA THR A 319 2.07 -18.30 8.62
C THR A 319 3.20 -17.98 7.66
N ALA A 320 4.38 -17.70 8.21
CA ALA A 320 5.66 -17.66 7.54
C ALA A 320 6.75 -17.99 8.58
N ASP A 321 7.59 -18.97 8.29
CA ASP A 321 8.63 -19.45 9.21
C ASP A 321 9.79 -18.44 9.28
N PRO A 322 10.44 -18.26 10.44
CA PRO A 322 11.59 -17.36 10.56
C PRO A 322 12.66 -17.63 9.51
N GLY A 323 13.05 -16.59 8.75
CA GLY A 323 14.02 -16.70 7.65
C GLY A 323 13.38 -16.94 6.29
N ASN A 324 12.05 -17.06 6.20
CA ASN A 324 11.31 -16.97 4.94
C ASN A 324 11.38 -15.52 4.38
N PHE A 325 11.21 -15.35 3.08
CA PHE A 325 11.11 -14.02 2.44
C PHE A 325 10.05 -13.10 3.07
N PHE A 326 8.97 -13.70 3.60
CA PHE A 326 7.88 -13.04 4.30
C PHE A 326 8.05 -12.99 5.85
N HIS A 327 9.21 -13.42 6.37
CA HIS A 327 9.54 -13.34 7.79
C HIS A 327 11.04 -13.13 7.97
N ALA A 328 11.50 -11.96 7.56
CA ALA A 328 12.87 -11.50 7.73
C ALA A 328 13.30 -11.55 9.20
N GLN A 329 14.55 -11.96 9.43
CA GLN A 329 15.17 -12.02 10.75
C GLN A 329 16.43 -11.14 10.77
N TYR A 330 16.74 -10.55 11.92
CA TYR A 330 17.96 -9.76 12.07
C TYR A 330 19.20 -10.55 11.63
N PRO A 331 20.14 -9.97 10.84
CA PRO A 331 20.22 -8.58 10.37
C PRO A 331 19.78 -8.35 8.91
N VAL A 332 18.91 -9.21 8.34
CA VAL A 332 18.47 -9.14 6.94
C VAL A 332 17.92 -7.75 6.57
N ALA A 333 18.30 -7.22 5.41
CA ALA A 333 17.83 -5.93 4.89
C ALA A 333 16.34 -5.97 4.51
N THR A 334 15.61 -4.89 4.81
CA THR A 334 14.13 -4.83 4.71
C THR A 334 13.59 -3.49 4.18
N PHE A 335 14.43 -2.64 3.58
CA PHE A 335 14.04 -1.28 3.22
C PHE A 335 12.95 -1.18 2.13
N THR A 336 13.03 -2.00 1.07
CA THR A 336 12.22 -1.87 -0.15
C THR A 336 11.09 -2.89 -0.18
N GLN A 337 10.11 -2.73 0.69
CA GLN A 337 9.04 -3.69 0.99
C GLN A 337 7.94 -3.83 -0.10
N TRP A 338 8.25 -3.52 -1.36
CA TRP A 338 7.34 -3.68 -2.51
C TRP A 338 6.89 -5.14 -2.72
N SER A 339 7.65 -6.10 -2.21
CA SER A 339 7.26 -7.51 -2.14
C SER A 339 5.88 -7.70 -1.49
N GLY A 340 5.50 -6.86 -0.51
CA GLY A 340 4.18 -6.89 0.09
C GLY A 340 3.07 -6.53 -0.90
N ILE A 341 3.29 -5.49 -1.70
CA ILE A 341 2.33 -5.04 -2.73
C ILE A 341 2.11 -6.16 -3.75
N VAL A 342 3.18 -6.82 -4.20
CA VAL A 342 3.05 -7.93 -5.16
C VAL A 342 2.37 -9.14 -4.51
N ALA A 343 2.60 -9.39 -3.22
CA ALA A 343 1.97 -10.49 -2.51
C ALA A 343 0.47 -10.28 -2.27
N PHE A 344 -0.03 -9.05 -2.30
CA PHE A 344 -1.47 -8.75 -2.31
C PHE A 344 -2.15 -9.40 -3.53
N GLU A 345 -1.58 -9.16 -4.71
CA GLU A 345 -2.02 -9.74 -5.98
C GLU A 345 -1.85 -11.26 -6.00
N LEU A 346 -0.85 -11.79 -5.30
CA LEU A 346 -0.62 -13.24 -5.17
C LEU A 346 -1.75 -13.95 -4.40
N ILE A 347 -2.25 -13.36 -3.30
CA ILE A 347 -3.42 -13.91 -2.58
C ILE A 347 -4.64 -13.87 -3.50
N HIS A 348 -4.86 -12.78 -4.23
CA HIS A 348 -5.94 -12.67 -5.22
C HIS A 348 -5.83 -13.75 -6.28
N LYS A 349 -4.64 -13.97 -6.84
CA LYS A 349 -4.38 -15.00 -7.84
C LYS A 349 -4.72 -16.41 -7.36
N ALA A 350 -4.49 -16.73 -6.09
CA ALA A 350 -4.87 -18.02 -5.50
C ALA A 350 -6.39 -18.22 -5.46
N LEU A 351 -7.15 -17.14 -5.29
CA LEU A 351 -8.61 -17.16 -5.13
C LEU A 351 -9.38 -16.84 -6.41
N ALA A 352 -8.73 -16.30 -7.44
CA ALA A 352 -9.38 -15.77 -8.64
C ALA A 352 -10.16 -16.83 -9.43
N GLY A 353 -9.76 -18.10 -9.37
CA GLY A 353 -10.45 -19.20 -10.02
C GLY A 353 -11.71 -19.70 -9.28
N VAL A 354 -11.94 -19.24 -8.04
CA VAL A 354 -13.06 -19.69 -7.20
C VAL A 354 -13.97 -18.58 -6.70
N LEU A 355 -13.48 -17.35 -6.63
CA LEU A 355 -14.26 -16.18 -6.22
C LEU A 355 -14.52 -15.27 -7.42
N ASP A 356 -15.78 -15.16 -7.84
CA ASP A 356 -16.20 -14.29 -8.94
C ASP A 356 -15.99 -12.79 -8.65
N SER A 357 -15.82 -12.40 -7.38
CA SER A 357 -15.56 -11.02 -6.97
C SER A 357 -14.14 -10.56 -7.30
N ILE A 358 -13.21 -11.49 -7.53
CA ILE A 358 -11.80 -11.18 -7.75
C ILE A 358 -11.58 -10.78 -9.22
N PRO A 359 -11.08 -9.55 -9.49
CA PRO A 359 -10.71 -9.15 -10.84
C PRO A 359 -9.47 -9.90 -11.33
N ALA A 360 -9.14 -9.74 -12.62
CA ALA A 360 -7.78 -9.98 -13.10
C ALA A 360 -6.76 -9.11 -12.35
N SER A 361 -5.46 -9.35 -12.55
CA SER A 361 -4.44 -8.56 -11.86
C SER A 361 -4.54 -7.07 -12.22
N SER A 362 -4.25 -6.19 -11.28
CA SER A 362 -3.98 -4.78 -11.60
C SER A 362 -2.63 -4.65 -12.34
N GLY A 363 -1.98 -3.49 -12.30
CA GLY A 363 -0.65 -3.28 -12.88
C GLY A 363 0.48 -4.08 -12.24
N GLY A 364 0.18 -4.94 -11.26
CA GLY A 364 1.09 -5.90 -10.61
C GLY A 364 1.88 -5.34 -9.43
N ASP A 365 2.18 -4.05 -9.40
CA ASP A 365 2.62 -3.32 -8.21
C ASP A 365 2.12 -1.88 -8.21
N GLU A 366 2.58 -1.07 -7.25
CA GLU A 366 2.46 0.38 -7.32
C GLU A 366 3.79 1.02 -7.79
N PRO A 367 3.89 1.39 -9.07
CA PRO A 367 5.10 1.96 -9.61
C PRO A 367 5.22 3.43 -9.23
N GLY A 368 6.42 3.86 -8.88
CA GLY A 368 6.69 5.26 -8.56
C GLY A 368 8.08 5.73 -8.99
N PHE A 369 8.37 6.97 -8.64
CA PHE A 369 9.72 7.51 -8.66
C PHE A 369 9.98 8.42 -7.46
N MET A 370 11.24 8.52 -7.07
CA MET A 370 11.73 9.55 -6.17
C MET A 370 12.81 10.36 -6.89
N ALA A 371 12.72 11.68 -6.83
CA ALA A 371 13.72 12.59 -7.39
C ALA A 371 14.40 13.36 -6.25
N LEU A 372 15.72 13.41 -6.33
CA LEU A 372 16.59 14.05 -5.35
C LEU A 372 17.51 15.03 -6.06
N GLY A 373 17.92 16.06 -5.34
CA GLY A 373 18.92 16.99 -5.82
C GLY A 373 19.05 18.20 -4.92
N HIS A 374 19.83 19.15 -5.40
CA HIS A 374 20.00 20.45 -4.78
C HIS A 374 19.27 21.50 -5.63
N ASP A 375 18.45 22.34 -5.00
CA ASP A 375 17.73 23.42 -5.68
C ASP A 375 18.56 24.71 -5.65
N PRO A 376 19.17 25.12 -6.77
CA PRO A 376 20.00 26.33 -6.81
C PRO A 376 19.18 27.62 -6.64
N ARG A 377 17.84 27.56 -6.66
CA ARG A 377 16.96 28.72 -6.41
C ARG A 377 16.83 29.04 -4.93
N THR A 378 16.86 28.01 -4.08
CA THR A 378 16.67 28.13 -2.64
C THR A 378 17.93 27.80 -1.83
N ASP A 379 18.94 27.20 -2.47
CA ASP A 379 20.15 26.67 -1.81
C ASP A 379 19.82 25.55 -0.81
N GLU A 380 18.79 24.75 -1.11
CA GLU A 380 18.30 23.66 -0.26
C GLU A 380 18.30 22.33 -1.01
N ASP A 381 18.58 21.24 -0.30
CA ASP A 381 18.39 19.89 -0.83
C ASP A 381 16.91 19.51 -0.81
N PHE A 382 16.48 18.78 -1.83
CA PHE A 382 15.12 18.25 -1.93
C PHE A 382 15.12 16.75 -2.15
N VAL A 383 14.05 16.13 -1.65
CA VAL A 383 13.63 14.78 -2.00
C VAL A 383 12.12 14.83 -2.21
N ILE A 384 11.68 14.50 -3.41
CA ILE A 384 10.27 14.42 -3.77
C ILE A 384 9.94 13.00 -4.23
N SER A 385 8.74 12.53 -3.92
CA SER A 385 8.26 11.20 -4.30
C SER A 385 6.87 11.28 -4.95
N ASN A 386 6.59 10.34 -5.84
CA ASN A 386 5.28 10.18 -6.45
C ASN A 386 4.98 8.70 -6.74
N ASN A 387 3.78 8.28 -6.35
CA ASN A 387 3.18 7.01 -6.74
C ASN A 387 2.28 7.24 -7.96
N GLU A 388 2.39 6.38 -8.97
CA GLU A 388 1.61 6.50 -10.19
C GLU A 388 0.41 5.58 -10.20
N GLY A 389 -0.66 6.07 -10.84
CA GLY A 389 -1.79 5.20 -11.19
C GLY A 389 -1.40 4.11 -12.19
N ILE A 390 -2.05 2.96 -12.03
CA ILE A 390 -1.95 1.77 -12.88
C ILE A 390 -3.31 1.44 -13.48
N GLY A 391 -3.34 0.51 -14.43
CA GLY A 391 -4.60 -0.11 -14.83
C GLY A 391 -5.04 -1.17 -13.82
N TRP A 392 -6.30 -1.15 -13.40
CA TRP A 392 -6.89 -2.25 -12.64
C TRP A 392 -7.30 -3.39 -13.57
N GLY A 393 -7.32 -4.62 -13.06
CA GLY A 393 -7.75 -5.77 -13.85
C GLY A 393 -9.24 -5.74 -14.14
N ALA A 394 -9.60 -6.34 -15.27
CA ALA A 394 -10.99 -6.54 -15.67
C ALA A 394 -11.72 -7.48 -14.70
N ARG A 395 -13.02 -7.25 -14.51
CA ARG A 395 -13.90 -8.16 -13.80
C ARG A 395 -14.68 -9.02 -14.79
N ARG A 396 -15.36 -10.05 -14.29
CA ARG A 396 -16.26 -10.90 -15.09
C ARG A 396 -17.40 -10.12 -15.75
N ASP A 397 -17.73 -8.92 -15.25
CA ASP A 397 -18.91 -8.15 -15.66
C ASP A 397 -18.62 -6.72 -16.13
N ARG A 398 -17.36 -6.24 -16.08
CA ARG A 398 -16.99 -4.87 -16.46
C ARG A 398 -15.48 -4.71 -16.67
N ASP A 399 -15.12 -3.67 -17.42
CA ASP A 399 -13.73 -3.27 -17.64
C ASP A 399 -13.04 -2.84 -16.34
N GLY A 400 -11.71 -2.95 -16.34
CA GLY A 400 -10.85 -2.44 -15.29
C GLY A 400 -10.76 -0.92 -15.29
N ALA A 401 -10.60 -0.32 -14.11
CA ALA A 401 -10.44 1.12 -13.96
C ALA A 401 -9.08 1.59 -14.50
N ASN A 402 -9.08 2.71 -15.24
CA ASN A 402 -7.87 3.31 -15.81
C ASN A 402 -7.14 4.18 -14.79
N ALA A 403 -5.80 4.13 -14.75
CA ALA A 403 -4.95 5.06 -14.01
C ALA A 403 -5.31 5.27 -12.51
N GLN A 404 -5.67 4.19 -11.82
CA GLN A 404 -5.99 4.19 -10.39
C GLN A 404 -4.80 3.73 -9.54
N GLN A 405 -4.70 4.15 -8.28
CA GLN A 405 -3.68 3.61 -7.37
C GLN A 405 -3.85 2.11 -7.16
N HIS A 406 -2.77 1.40 -6.85
CA HIS A 406 -2.81 -0.04 -6.62
C HIS A 406 -3.84 -0.39 -5.52
N PRO A 407 -4.62 -1.48 -5.63
CA PRO A 407 -5.66 -1.80 -4.64
C PRO A 407 -5.15 -1.91 -3.19
N SER A 408 -3.91 -2.42 -3.00
CA SER A 408 -3.25 -2.45 -1.68
C SER A 408 -2.86 -1.07 -1.13
N GLN A 409 -3.10 0.00 -1.89
CA GLN A 409 -2.82 1.40 -1.58
C GLN A 409 -3.97 2.31 -2.06
N SER A 410 -5.19 1.80 -2.10
CA SER A 410 -6.37 2.41 -2.75
C SER A 410 -6.75 3.84 -2.33
N VAL A 411 -6.25 4.33 -1.20
CA VAL A 411 -6.51 5.68 -0.67
C VAL A 411 -5.37 6.68 -0.89
N VAL A 412 -4.25 6.20 -1.42
CA VAL A 412 -3.09 7.03 -1.80
C VAL A 412 -3.45 7.95 -2.96
N ARG A 413 -2.69 9.04 -3.11
CA ARG A 413 -2.84 10.00 -4.20
C ARG A 413 -1.51 10.18 -4.93
N ASN A 414 -1.60 10.49 -6.21
CA ASN A 414 -0.44 11.03 -6.92
C ASN A 414 -0.22 12.49 -6.50
N THR A 415 1.02 12.94 -6.55
CA THR A 415 1.38 14.31 -6.19
C THR A 415 1.09 15.24 -7.37
N PRO A 416 0.43 16.41 -7.16
CA PRO A 416 0.23 17.39 -8.22
C PRO A 416 1.53 17.82 -8.88
N ILE A 417 1.52 17.99 -10.21
CA ILE A 417 2.70 18.40 -10.98
C ILE A 417 3.24 19.73 -10.46
N GLU A 418 2.36 20.68 -10.18
CA GLU A 418 2.72 22.01 -9.68
C GLU A 418 3.46 21.93 -8.34
N VAL A 419 3.09 20.98 -7.47
CA VAL A 419 3.79 20.76 -6.20
C VAL A 419 5.18 20.19 -6.46
N LEU A 420 5.30 19.18 -7.31
CA LEU A 420 6.58 18.54 -7.64
C LEU A 420 7.55 19.55 -8.28
N GLU A 421 7.10 20.34 -9.26
CA GLU A 421 7.95 21.35 -9.93
C GLU A 421 8.26 22.55 -9.03
N HIS A 422 7.34 22.93 -8.14
CA HIS A 422 7.60 24.03 -7.22
C HIS A 422 8.67 23.66 -6.18
N LYS A 423 8.60 22.42 -5.67
CA LYS A 423 9.46 21.92 -4.57
C LYS A 423 10.80 21.32 -5.03
N SER A 424 11.07 21.28 -6.32
CA SER A 424 12.27 20.61 -6.85
C SER A 424 12.77 21.23 -8.14
N THR A 425 13.84 20.66 -8.70
CA THR A 425 14.41 21.05 -9.99
C THR A 425 14.02 20.09 -11.11
N VAL A 426 12.84 19.48 -11.05
CA VAL A 426 12.30 18.67 -12.15
C VAL A 426 11.20 19.43 -12.92
N PHE A 427 11.02 19.08 -14.18
CA PHE A 427 9.98 19.62 -15.06
C PHE A 427 9.25 18.50 -15.78
N HIS A 428 7.93 18.49 -15.72
CA HIS A 428 7.09 17.46 -16.32
C HIS A 428 6.77 17.84 -17.77
N GLU A 429 7.30 17.06 -18.72
CA GLU A 429 7.06 17.29 -20.14
C GLU A 429 5.74 16.67 -20.60
N ARG A 430 5.37 15.51 -20.02
CA ARG A 430 4.15 14.76 -20.37
C ARG A 430 3.58 14.02 -19.17
N LEU A 431 2.25 13.94 -19.13
CA LEU A 431 1.48 13.04 -18.28
C LEU A 431 0.24 12.59 -19.05
N GLU A 432 0.23 11.33 -19.50
CA GLU A 432 -0.76 10.82 -20.45
C GLU A 432 -1.19 9.40 -20.06
N LEU A 433 -2.40 9.01 -20.45
CA LEU A 433 -2.77 7.60 -20.47
C LEU A 433 -1.98 6.88 -21.57
N ILE A 434 -1.75 5.58 -21.38
CA ILE A 434 -1.04 4.75 -22.34
C ILE A 434 -2.06 3.92 -23.15
N PRO A 435 -2.34 4.26 -24.41
CA PRO A 435 -3.16 3.41 -25.27
C PRO A 435 -2.58 1.99 -25.35
N ASP A 436 -3.46 1.00 -25.45
CA ASP A 436 -3.12 -0.43 -25.60
C ASP A 436 -2.36 -1.05 -24.42
N SER A 437 -2.28 -0.36 -23.28
CA SER A 437 -1.57 -0.88 -22.10
C SER A 437 -2.39 -1.84 -21.24
N GLY A 438 -3.72 -1.76 -21.32
CA GLY A 438 -4.62 -2.70 -20.65
C GLY A 438 -4.71 -4.02 -21.42
N GLY A 439 -4.77 -5.13 -20.69
CA GLY A 439 -4.97 -6.45 -21.27
C GLY A 439 -6.30 -6.54 -22.01
N ALA A 440 -6.27 -6.95 -23.27
CA ALA A 440 -7.49 -7.15 -24.06
C ALA A 440 -8.31 -8.32 -23.50
N GLY A 441 -9.62 -8.24 -23.61
CA GLY A 441 -10.55 -9.30 -23.22
C GLY A 441 -11.97 -8.93 -23.62
N THR A 442 -12.93 -9.81 -23.34
CA THR A 442 -14.36 -9.44 -23.38
C THR A 442 -14.57 -8.17 -22.55
N PHE A 443 -13.96 -8.14 -21.36
CA PHE A 443 -13.71 -6.93 -20.59
C PHE A 443 -12.20 -6.65 -20.59
N ARG A 444 -11.83 -5.41 -20.90
CA ARG A 444 -10.42 -5.00 -20.95
C ARG A 444 -9.92 -4.61 -19.57
N GLY A 445 -8.64 -4.83 -19.32
CA GLY A 445 -7.96 -4.18 -18.21
C GLY A 445 -7.95 -2.65 -18.38
N GLY A 446 -7.81 -1.96 -17.27
CA GLY A 446 -7.57 -0.53 -17.26
C GLY A 446 -6.24 -0.19 -17.94
N VAL A 447 -6.13 1.00 -18.53
CA VAL A 447 -4.86 1.50 -19.08
C VAL A 447 -4.01 2.15 -17.99
N GLY A 448 -2.69 2.05 -18.15
CA GLY A 448 -1.69 2.70 -17.31
C GLY A 448 -1.39 4.15 -17.72
N VAL A 449 -0.37 4.72 -17.10
CA VAL A 449 0.05 6.13 -17.18
C VAL A 449 1.51 6.23 -17.62
N LEU A 450 1.78 7.20 -18.49
CA LEU A 450 3.12 7.60 -18.89
C LEU A 450 3.43 9.00 -18.37
N ARG A 451 4.55 9.14 -17.68
CA ARG A 451 5.09 10.42 -17.22
C ARG A 451 6.50 10.61 -17.78
N GLU A 452 6.74 11.76 -18.42
CA GLU A 452 8.07 12.16 -18.88
C GLU A 452 8.54 13.38 -18.10
N VAL A 453 9.74 13.28 -17.52
CA VAL A 453 10.29 14.29 -16.62
C VAL A 453 11.72 14.64 -17.03
N ARG A 454 12.04 15.93 -17.04
CA ARG A 454 13.36 16.50 -17.30
C ARG A 454 13.94 17.11 -16.05
N TYR A 455 15.23 16.86 -15.78
CA TYR A 455 15.97 17.55 -14.73
C TYR A 455 16.42 18.94 -15.21
N LEU A 456 16.22 19.96 -14.38
CA LEU A 456 16.66 21.34 -14.62
C LEU A 456 18.01 21.66 -13.96
N ALA A 457 18.40 20.85 -12.97
CA ALA A 457 19.71 20.86 -12.33
C ALA A 457 20.19 19.42 -12.13
N ASP A 458 21.47 19.21 -11.81
CA ASP A 458 22.00 17.89 -11.53
C ASP A 458 21.34 17.28 -10.27
N GLY A 459 21.13 15.96 -10.28
CA GLY A 459 20.47 15.25 -9.19
C GLY A 459 20.47 13.74 -9.38
N GLU A 460 19.55 13.04 -8.71
CA GLU A 460 19.36 11.60 -8.80
C GLU A 460 17.89 11.23 -8.94
N VAL A 461 17.60 10.16 -9.68
CA VAL A 461 16.27 9.54 -9.75
C VAL A 461 16.34 8.10 -9.24
N LEU A 462 15.31 7.70 -8.50
CA LEU A 462 15.06 6.33 -8.08
C LEU A 462 13.77 5.87 -8.75
N SER A 463 13.85 4.77 -9.50
CA SER A 463 12.68 4.03 -9.97
C SER A 463 12.29 3.01 -8.91
N MET A 464 11.01 2.94 -8.55
CA MET A 464 10.47 2.02 -7.54
C MET A 464 9.48 1.07 -8.21
N LYS A 465 9.95 -0.13 -8.59
CA LYS A 465 9.17 -1.16 -9.30
C LYS A 465 9.74 -2.54 -9.02
N LYS A 466 8.88 -3.49 -8.64
CA LYS A 466 9.21 -4.92 -8.49
C LYS A 466 8.34 -5.82 -9.37
N LYS A 467 7.52 -5.23 -10.25
CA LYS A 467 6.84 -5.90 -11.38
C LYS A 467 7.21 -5.30 -12.74
N SER A 468 8.50 -5.36 -13.08
CA SER A 468 9.05 -4.89 -14.36
C SER A 468 9.58 -6.04 -15.24
N LYS A 469 9.91 -7.20 -14.67
CA LYS A 469 10.41 -8.37 -15.41
C LYS A 469 9.31 -9.39 -15.73
N THR A 470 8.18 -9.35 -15.02
CA THR A 470 7.06 -10.29 -15.18
C THR A 470 5.73 -9.56 -15.43
N ARG A 471 4.84 -10.20 -16.20
CA ARG A 471 3.56 -9.60 -16.63
C ARG A 471 2.48 -9.74 -15.55
N PRO A 472 1.58 -8.76 -15.40
CA PRO A 472 0.34 -8.95 -14.66
C PRO A 472 -0.52 -10.05 -15.28
N TRP A 473 -1.13 -10.88 -14.44
CA TRP A 473 -1.91 -12.04 -14.89
C TRP A 473 -3.33 -11.63 -15.33
N ALA A 474 -3.89 -12.39 -16.29
CA ALA A 474 -5.22 -12.21 -16.83
C ALA A 474 -6.14 -13.40 -16.46
N LEU A 475 -7.44 -13.29 -16.77
CA LEU A 475 -8.44 -14.30 -16.44
C LEU A 475 -9.22 -14.79 -17.66
N GLU A 476 -9.55 -16.09 -17.66
CA GLU A 476 -10.52 -16.71 -18.58
C GLU A 476 -10.24 -16.45 -20.07
N GLY A 477 -8.97 -16.41 -20.47
CA GLY A 477 -8.56 -16.15 -21.85
C GLY A 477 -8.32 -14.69 -22.21
N GLY A 478 -8.45 -13.78 -21.24
CA GLY A 478 -7.98 -12.40 -21.37
C GLY A 478 -6.47 -12.33 -21.57
N HIS A 479 -5.99 -11.25 -22.18
CA HIS A 479 -4.58 -11.03 -22.46
C HIS A 479 -3.87 -10.37 -21.28
N GLU A 480 -2.59 -10.73 -21.11
CA GLU A 480 -1.69 -10.14 -20.12
C GLU A 480 -1.04 -8.84 -20.66
N PRO A 481 -1.11 -7.72 -19.91
CA PRO A 481 -0.50 -6.47 -20.32
C PRO A 481 1.04 -6.50 -20.22
N GLU A 482 1.70 -5.54 -20.87
CA GLU A 482 3.13 -5.33 -20.71
C GLU A 482 3.47 -4.79 -19.31
N PRO A 483 4.61 -5.21 -18.72
CA PRO A 483 4.99 -4.80 -17.38
C PRO A 483 5.38 -3.31 -17.30
N SER A 484 5.35 -2.78 -16.08
CA SER A 484 5.82 -1.44 -15.75
C SER A 484 7.31 -1.28 -16.06
N GLY A 485 7.79 -0.04 -16.19
CA GLY A 485 9.22 0.22 -16.35
C GLY A 485 9.54 1.70 -16.38
N MET A 486 10.81 2.03 -16.17
CA MET A 486 11.32 3.38 -16.39
C MET A 486 12.40 3.35 -17.46
N THR A 487 12.30 4.23 -18.46
CA THR A 487 13.37 4.48 -19.42
C THR A 487 14.17 5.69 -18.97
N LEU A 488 15.46 5.50 -18.69
CA LEU A 488 16.41 6.56 -18.35
C LEU A 488 17.09 7.07 -19.62
N TRP A 489 17.30 8.37 -19.70
CA TRP A 489 17.99 9.07 -20.81
C TRP A 489 17.47 8.74 -22.21
N PRO A 490 16.15 8.86 -22.45
CA PRO A 490 15.52 8.48 -23.71
C PRO A 490 16.09 9.26 -24.90
N GLY A 491 16.39 8.56 -25.99
CA GLY A 491 16.92 9.11 -27.23
C GLY A 491 18.43 9.40 -27.20
N THR A 492 19.15 8.89 -26.21
CA THR A 492 20.62 9.05 -26.07
C THR A 492 21.34 7.72 -26.17
N ASP A 493 22.67 7.76 -26.27
CA ASP A 493 23.54 6.57 -26.24
C ASP A 493 23.59 5.85 -24.88
N ARG A 494 23.09 6.51 -23.82
CA ARG A 494 22.98 5.96 -22.46
C ARG A 494 21.62 5.31 -22.18
N GLU A 495 20.67 5.32 -23.13
CA GLU A 495 19.29 4.88 -22.89
C GLU A 495 19.22 3.48 -22.24
N LYS A 496 18.44 3.37 -21.16
CA LYS A 496 18.27 2.11 -20.43
C LYS A 496 16.86 1.99 -19.86
N ARG A 497 16.22 0.83 -20.07
CA ARG A 497 14.98 0.45 -19.37
C ARG A 497 15.31 -0.28 -18.07
N VAL A 498 14.67 0.12 -16.97
CA VAL A 498 14.95 -0.40 -15.61
C VAL A 498 13.66 -0.68 -14.83
N GLY A 499 13.78 -1.60 -13.86
CA GLY A 499 12.82 -1.86 -12.78
C GLY A 499 13.09 -0.95 -11.58
N MET A 500 13.44 -1.52 -10.43
CA MET A 500 13.96 -0.76 -9.29
C MET A 500 15.43 -0.38 -9.55
N TYR A 501 15.74 0.92 -9.54
CA TYR A 501 17.08 1.38 -9.91
C TYR A 501 17.35 2.82 -9.44
N ARG A 502 18.60 3.12 -9.12
CA ARG A 502 19.08 4.49 -8.81
C ARG A 502 20.00 4.98 -9.93
N ALA A 503 19.77 6.20 -10.43
CA ALA A 503 20.59 6.80 -11.48
C ALA A 503 20.89 8.28 -11.20
N ALA A 504 22.13 8.69 -11.49
CA ALA A 504 22.51 10.09 -11.52
C ALA A 504 21.97 10.77 -12.79
N MET A 505 21.42 11.97 -12.64
CA MET A 505 20.79 12.76 -13.69
C MET A 505 21.50 14.10 -13.81
N ARG A 506 21.88 14.49 -15.03
CA ARG A 506 22.41 15.83 -15.31
C ARG A 506 21.28 16.78 -15.69
N ALA A 507 21.51 18.08 -15.56
CA ALA A 507 20.63 19.08 -16.14
C ALA A 507 20.37 18.80 -17.64
N GLY A 508 19.10 18.71 -18.02
CA GLY A 508 18.65 18.33 -19.36
C GLY A 508 18.40 16.84 -19.57
N ASP A 509 18.93 15.96 -18.71
CA ASP A 509 18.61 14.53 -18.75
C ASP A 509 17.11 14.30 -18.44
N ARG A 510 16.56 13.23 -19.02
CA ARG A 510 15.13 12.88 -18.89
C ARG A 510 14.95 11.45 -18.42
N PHE A 511 13.81 11.17 -17.81
CA PHE A 511 13.30 9.81 -17.63
C PHE A 511 11.84 9.72 -18.07
N VAL A 512 11.44 8.54 -18.54
CA VAL A 512 10.05 8.20 -18.88
C VAL A 512 9.60 7.08 -17.96
N ASN A 513 8.68 7.38 -17.07
CA ASN A 513 8.04 6.42 -16.20
C ASN A 513 6.78 5.87 -16.88
N ARG A 514 6.70 4.56 -17.06
CA ARG A 514 5.58 3.89 -17.71
C ARG A 514 4.98 2.85 -16.76
N THR A 515 3.70 2.96 -16.47
CA THR A 515 3.00 1.96 -15.66
C THR A 515 2.31 0.90 -16.51
N ALA A 516 2.12 -0.29 -15.94
CA ALA A 516 1.35 -1.36 -16.55
C ALA A 516 -0.16 -1.05 -16.52
N GLY A 517 -0.88 -1.59 -17.51
CA GLY A 517 -2.32 -1.74 -17.40
C GLY A 517 -2.69 -2.96 -16.57
N GLY A 518 -3.99 -3.21 -16.40
CA GLY A 518 -4.50 -4.42 -15.73
C GLY A 518 -4.69 -5.58 -16.70
N GLY A 519 -4.82 -6.80 -16.16
CA GLY A 519 -5.17 -8.00 -16.92
C GLY A 519 -6.55 -7.93 -17.56
N GLY A 520 -6.70 -8.51 -18.74
CA GLY A 520 -8.00 -8.68 -19.39
C GLY A 520 -8.81 -9.83 -18.80
N PHE A 521 -10.11 -9.85 -19.08
CA PHE A 521 -11.02 -10.94 -18.74
C PHE A 521 -11.75 -11.44 -19.98
N GLY A 522 -11.76 -12.76 -20.19
CA GLY A 522 -12.49 -13.38 -21.30
C GLY A 522 -11.81 -13.17 -22.64
N ASP A 523 -12.32 -13.84 -23.69
CA ASP A 523 -11.74 -13.70 -25.02
C ASP A 523 -12.04 -12.32 -25.64
N PRO A 524 -11.04 -11.59 -26.15
CA PRO A 524 -11.23 -10.29 -26.80
C PRO A 524 -12.22 -10.27 -27.97
N LEU A 525 -12.32 -11.37 -28.74
CA LEU A 525 -13.22 -11.43 -29.89
C LEU A 525 -14.70 -11.43 -29.49
N ASP A 526 -14.98 -11.76 -28.22
CA ASP A 526 -16.33 -11.77 -27.64
C ASP A 526 -16.74 -10.40 -27.03
N ARG A 527 -15.83 -9.41 -26.99
CA ARG A 527 -16.15 -8.04 -26.56
C ARG A 527 -17.24 -7.43 -27.46
N ASP A 528 -18.11 -6.59 -26.90
CA ASP A 528 -19.10 -5.82 -27.68
C ASP A 528 -18.40 -4.89 -28.69
N PRO A 529 -18.67 -4.98 -30.01
CA PRO A 529 -18.13 -4.05 -31.01
C PRO A 529 -18.33 -2.57 -30.65
N ALA A 530 -19.46 -2.21 -30.05
CA ALA A 530 -19.73 -0.82 -29.65
C ALA A 530 -18.77 -0.34 -28.55
N ALA A 531 -18.44 -1.23 -27.60
CA ALA A 531 -17.45 -0.94 -26.56
C ALA A 531 -16.04 -0.77 -27.15
N VAL A 532 -15.65 -1.60 -28.13
CA VAL A 532 -14.37 -1.43 -28.85
C VAL A 532 -14.30 -0.09 -29.58
N VAL A 533 -15.38 0.33 -30.25
CA VAL A 533 -15.43 1.65 -30.91
C VAL A 533 -15.29 2.78 -29.89
N ALA A 534 -15.99 2.69 -28.76
CA ALA A 534 -15.87 3.68 -27.68
C ALA A 534 -14.43 3.76 -27.15
N ASP A 535 -13.78 2.62 -26.89
CA ASP A 535 -12.38 2.57 -26.45
C ASP A 535 -11.42 3.23 -27.45
N VAL A 536 -11.69 3.10 -28.76
CA VAL A 536 -10.89 3.74 -29.81
C VAL A 536 -11.10 5.25 -29.86
N LEU A 537 -12.34 5.70 -29.72
CA LEU A 537 -12.67 7.13 -29.70
C LEU A 537 -12.16 7.83 -28.43
N ASP A 538 -12.17 7.12 -27.29
CA ASP A 538 -11.66 7.60 -26.01
C ASP A 538 -10.12 7.49 -25.89
N GLY A 539 -9.47 6.82 -26.85
CA GLY A 539 -8.01 6.68 -26.90
C GLY A 539 -7.43 5.64 -25.94
N TYR A 540 -8.25 4.75 -25.37
CA TYR A 540 -7.77 3.63 -24.56
C TYR A 540 -7.19 2.51 -25.42
N VAL A 541 -7.76 2.31 -26.61
CA VAL A 541 -7.32 1.32 -27.60
C VAL A 541 -7.02 2.04 -28.91
N THR A 542 -5.92 1.72 -29.58
CA THR A 542 -5.63 2.27 -30.90
C THR A 542 -6.40 1.53 -31.98
N ALA A 543 -6.65 2.16 -33.14
CA ALA A 543 -7.29 1.47 -34.26
C ALA A 543 -6.52 0.20 -34.70
N ALA A 544 -5.18 0.20 -34.57
CA ALA A 544 -4.35 -0.97 -34.85
C ALA A 544 -4.56 -2.09 -33.83
N ALA A 545 -4.69 -1.78 -32.55
CA ALA A 545 -5.00 -2.76 -31.51
C ALA A 545 -6.45 -3.27 -31.60
N ALA A 546 -7.40 -2.41 -31.98
CA ALA A 546 -8.79 -2.81 -32.27
C ALA A 546 -8.85 -3.91 -33.34
N GLU A 547 -8.08 -3.76 -34.42
CA GLU A 547 -8.01 -4.77 -35.47
C GLU A 547 -7.28 -6.03 -35.00
N ARG A 548 -6.12 -5.87 -34.36
CA ARG A 548 -5.23 -6.96 -33.92
C ARG A 548 -5.86 -7.84 -32.85
N ASP A 549 -6.38 -7.23 -31.79
CA ASP A 549 -6.80 -7.94 -30.58
C ASP A 549 -8.30 -8.25 -30.59
N TYR A 550 -9.13 -7.30 -31.05
CA TYR A 550 -10.59 -7.43 -31.02
C TYR A 550 -11.21 -7.80 -32.37
N GLY A 551 -10.42 -7.89 -33.43
CA GLY A 551 -10.90 -8.21 -34.78
C GLY A 551 -11.85 -7.15 -35.35
N LEU A 552 -11.63 -5.87 -35.04
CA LEU A 552 -12.45 -4.76 -35.48
C LEU A 552 -11.62 -3.66 -36.16
N VAL A 553 -11.91 -3.40 -37.44
CA VAL A 553 -11.35 -2.24 -38.15
C VAL A 553 -12.27 -1.06 -37.89
N VAL A 554 -11.79 -0.07 -37.12
CA VAL A 554 -12.54 1.13 -36.71
C VAL A 554 -12.02 2.35 -37.47
N ALA A 555 -12.92 3.07 -38.13
CA ALA A 555 -12.62 4.32 -38.82
C ALA A 555 -12.69 5.53 -37.86
N PRO A 556 -12.06 6.67 -38.19
CA PRO A 556 -12.06 7.86 -37.32
C PRO A 556 -13.44 8.45 -37.01
N ASP A 557 -14.46 8.15 -37.81
CA ASP A 557 -15.84 8.59 -37.60
C ASP A 557 -16.66 7.62 -36.73
N GLY A 558 -16.03 6.56 -36.20
CA GLY A 558 -16.66 5.53 -35.36
C GLY A 558 -17.36 4.42 -36.15
N SER A 559 -17.38 4.48 -37.49
CA SER A 559 -17.84 3.34 -38.30
C SER A 559 -16.85 2.17 -38.20
N HIS A 560 -17.35 0.94 -38.28
CA HIS A 560 -16.50 -0.25 -38.11
C HIS A 560 -16.90 -1.42 -38.99
N THR A 561 -15.92 -2.28 -39.28
CA THR A 561 -16.12 -3.57 -39.93
C THR A 561 -15.36 -4.66 -39.19
N GLU A 562 -15.90 -5.87 -39.19
CA GLU A 562 -15.25 -7.01 -38.54
C GLU A 562 -14.23 -7.68 -39.45
N THR A 563 -13.16 -8.18 -38.84
CA THR A 563 -12.23 -9.07 -39.52
C THR A 563 -12.90 -10.43 -39.81
N PRO A 564 -12.42 -11.19 -40.80
CA PRO A 564 -12.96 -12.53 -41.10
C PRO A 564 -12.95 -13.47 -39.88
N ALA A 565 -11.92 -13.39 -39.04
CA ALA A 565 -11.78 -14.21 -37.84
C ALA A 565 -12.91 -13.95 -36.83
N ARG A 566 -13.21 -12.68 -36.55
CA ARG A 566 -14.31 -12.31 -35.66
C ARG A 566 -15.67 -12.67 -36.25
N ALA A 567 -15.85 -12.41 -37.54
CA ALA A 567 -17.08 -12.73 -38.25
C ALA A 567 -17.40 -14.24 -38.21
N GLU A 568 -16.39 -15.10 -38.36
CA GLU A 568 -16.54 -16.54 -38.28
C GLU A 568 -16.84 -17.01 -36.85
N ARG A 569 -16.15 -16.47 -35.84
CA ARG A 569 -16.43 -16.77 -34.43
C ARG A 569 -17.88 -16.45 -34.05
N ARG A 570 -18.39 -15.28 -34.46
CA ARG A 570 -19.80 -14.92 -34.25
C ARG A 570 -20.74 -15.93 -34.92
N ARG A 571 -20.46 -16.38 -36.14
CA ARG A 571 -21.29 -17.39 -36.82
C ARG A 571 -21.34 -18.71 -36.07
N VAL A 572 -20.20 -19.17 -35.56
CA VAL A 572 -20.12 -20.41 -34.77
C VAL A 572 -20.94 -20.28 -33.49
N ARG A 573 -20.81 -19.16 -32.76
CA ARG A 573 -21.59 -18.89 -31.55
C ARG A 573 -23.10 -18.85 -31.83
N ASP A 574 -23.53 -18.06 -32.80
CA ASP A 574 -24.95 -17.93 -33.18
C ASP A 574 -25.50 -19.23 -33.81
N GLY A 575 -24.63 -20.14 -34.28
CA GLY A 575 -24.99 -21.47 -34.77
C GLY A 575 -25.19 -22.48 -33.65
N ALA A 576 -24.36 -22.41 -32.59
CA ALA A 576 -24.48 -23.24 -31.40
C ALA A 576 -25.74 -22.90 -30.58
N GLU A 577 -26.07 -21.62 -30.41
CA GLU A 577 -27.29 -21.17 -29.71
C GLU A 577 -28.59 -21.63 -30.42
N ARG A 578 -28.54 -21.90 -31.73
CA ARG A 578 -29.67 -22.40 -32.52
C ARG A 578 -29.87 -23.92 -32.45
N HIS A 579 -29.00 -24.65 -31.76
CA HIS A 579 -29.14 -26.11 -31.54
C HIS A 579 -29.54 -26.48 -30.11
N ASP A 580 -29.45 -25.55 -29.16
CA ASP A 580 -29.87 -25.73 -27.76
C ASP A 580 -31.24 -25.11 -27.42
N THR A 581 -31.98 -24.63 -28.43
CA THR A 581 -33.42 -24.26 -28.36
C THR A 581 -34.25 -25.20 -29.21
#